data_AF-A0A2U1N2V4-F1
#
_entry.id   AF-A0A2U1N2V4-F1
#
_cell.length_a   1.000
_cell.length_b   1.000
_cell.length_c   1.000
_cell.angle_alpha   90.00
_cell.angle_beta   90.00
_cell.angle_gamma   90.00
#
_symmetry.space_group_name_H-M   'P 1'
#
loop_
_entity.id
_entity.type
_entity.pdbx_description
1 polymer ?
#
loop_
_entity_poly.entity_id
_entity_poly.type
_entity_poly.pdbx_seq_one_letter_code
_entity_poly.pdbx_strand_id
1 'polypeptide(L)'
;MNNINIAIVVLVIVTLAIQPLALEKANNVGQANFITILSIDGGGVRGIVPATLLTFLETKLQEIDGPNAPIADYFDVIAGTSTGGLMTTMLAAPNEQNRPLYAARDIT
;
A
#
# COMPACT_ATOMS: atom_id res chain seq x y z
N MET A 1 45.95 6.02 13.33
CA MET A 1 44.50 6.27 13.11
C MET A 1 44.28 7.76 13.37
N ASN A 2 44.02 8.55 12.33
CA ASN A 2 44.03 10.01 12.46
C ASN A 2 42.78 10.47 13.22
N ASN A 3 42.86 11.59 13.95
CA ASN A 3 41.78 12.13 14.79
C ASN A 3 40.44 12.27 14.04
N ILE A 4 40.50 12.48 12.71
CA ILE A 4 39.34 12.52 11.80
C ILE A 4 38.58 11.18 11.76
N ASN A 5 39.28 10.05 11.75
CA ASN A 5 38.64 8.73 11.68
C ASN A 5 37.91 8.39 12.99
N ILE A 6 38.43 8.86 14.13
CA ILE A 6 37.79 8.68 15.44
C ILE A 6 36.52 9.55 15.53
N ALA A 7 36.58 10.80 15.06
CA ALA A 7 35.44 11.71 15.06
C ALA A 7 34.25 11.18 14.21
N ILE A 8 34.53 10.59 13.05
CA ILE A 8 33.49 10.02 12.18
C ILE A 8 32.82 8.81 12.85
N VAL A 9 33.60 7.91 13.46
CA VAL A 9 33.05 6.73 14.15
C VAL A 9 32.19 7.13 15.34
N VAL A 10 32.64 8.13 16.13
CA VAL A 10 31.86 8.65 17.26
C VAL A 10 30.56 9.32 16.77
N LEU A 11 30.59 10.10 15.69
CA LEU A 11 29.41 10.74 15.14
C LEU A 11 28.37 9.73 14.66
N VAL A 12 28.81 8.65 13.96
CA VAL A 12 27.93 7.59 13.47
C VAL A 12 27.30 6.79 14.61
N ILE A 13 28.07 6.49 15.68
CA ILE A 13 27.52 5.79 16.86
C ILE A 13 26.51 6.67 17.60
N VAL A 14 26.78 7.97 17.73
CA VAL A 14 25.86 8.91 18.37
C VAL A 14 24.56 9.06 17.58
N THR A 15 24.60 9.15 16.25
CA THR A 15 23.37 9.18 15.44
C THR A 15 22.59 7.87 15.50
N LEU A 16 23.24 6.71 15.43
CA LEU A 16 22.58 5.40 15.53
C LEU A 16 21.95 5.17 16.92
N ALA A 17 22.59 5.64 18.00
CA ALA A 17 22.07 5.51 19.35
C ALA A 17 20.86 6.43 19.64
N ILE A 18 20.71 7.52 18.90
CA ILE A 18 19.59 8.47 19.07
C ILE A 18 18.35 8.06 18.25
N GLN A 19 18.49 7.29 17.16
CA GLN A 19 17.34 6.84 16.36
C GLN A 19 16.25 6.09 17.16
N PRO A 20 16.56 5.15 18.07
CA PRO A 20 15.52 4.44 18.82
C PRO A 20 14.76 5.35 19.81
N LEU A 21 15.39 6.41 20.33
CA LEU A 21 14.76 7.31 21.32
C LEU A 21 13.70 8.24 20.71
N ALA A 22 13.81 8.56 19.41
CA ALA A 22 12.79 9.33 18.71
C ALA A 22 11.55 8.48 18.32
N LEU A 23 11.70 7.15 18.22
CA LEU A 23 10.62 6.24 17.87
C LEU A 23 9.68 5.96 19.05
N GLU A 24 10.20 5.91 20.27
CA GLU A 24 9.41 5.58 21.48
C GLU A 24 8.35 6.65 21.79
N LYS A 25 8.58 7.91 21.40
CA LYS A 25 7.66 9.03 21.65
C LYS A 25 6.48 9.11 20.67
N ALA A 26 6.52 8.36 19.56
CA ALA A 26 5.44 8.32 18.57
C ALA A 26 4.34 7.30 18.91
N ASN A 27 4.58 6.40 19.87
CA ASN A 27 3.65 5.32 20.24
C ASN A 27 2.48 5.78 21.14
N ASN A 28 2.34 7.08 21.42
CA ASN A 28 1.23 7.67 22.17
C ASN A 28 0.36 8.61 21.31
N VAL A 29 0.52 8.59 19.99
CA VAL A 29 -0.58 9.02 19.12
C VAL A 29 -1.55 7.85 19.11
N GLY A 30 -2.62 7.92 19.91
CA GLY A 30 -3.69 6.91 19.86
C GLY A 30 -4.00 6.60 18.39
N GLN A 31 -3.97 5.31 18.03
CA GLN A 31 -3.99 4.81 16.66
C GLN A 31 -4.91 5.67 15.79
N ALA A 32 -4.32 6.58 15.02
CA ALA A 32 -5.10 7.49 14.21
C ALA A 32 -5.85 6.62 13.19
N ASN A 33 -7.18 6.67 13.25
CA ASN A 33 -8.02 5.89 12.35
C ASN A 33 -7.99 6.57 10.98
N PHE A 34 -7.02 6.19 10.16
CA PHE A 34 -6.91 6.70 8.79
C PHE A 34 -7.99 6.04 7.94
N ILE A 35 -8.67 6.85 7.11
CA ILE A 35 -9.57 6.36 6.07
C ILE A 35 -8.78 6.24 4.78
N THR A 36 -8.79 5.07 4.14
CA THR A 36 -8.07 4.80 2.89
C THR A 36 -9.03 4.81 1.71
N ILE A 37 -8.67 5.57 0.67
CA ILE A 37 -9.51 5.75 -0.53
C ILE A 37 -8.69 5.41 -1.78
N LEU A 38 -9.22 4.53 -2.62
CA LEU A 38 -8.71 4.24 -3.96
C LEU A 38 -9.64 4.85 -5.01
N SER A 39 -9.12 5.71 -5.87
CA SER A 39 -9.86 6.30 -6.99
C SER A 39 -9.25 5.86 -8.32
N ILE A 40 -10.07 5.38 -9.24
CA ILE A 40 -9.66 4.86 -10.54
C ILE A 40 -10.31 5.69 -11.66
N ASP A 41 -9.47 6.40 -12.40
CA ASP A 41 -9.93 7.23 -13.52
C ASP A 41 -10.49 6.39 -14.68
N GLY A 42 -11.44 6.99 -15.39
CA GLY A 42 -11.91 6.46 -16.67
C GLY A 42 -10.88 6.65 -17.78
N GLY A 43 -10.86 5.76 -18.76
CA GLY A 43 -9.88 5.84 -19.85
C GLY A 43 -10.23 5.09 -21.12
N GLY A 44 -11.39 4.41 -21.16
CA GLY A 44 -11.69 3.46 -22.22
C GLY A 44 -10.63 2.37 -22.26
N VAL A 45 -10.11 2.06 -23.45
CA VAL A 45 -9.01 1.10 -23.64
C VAL A 45 -7.74 1.44 -22.86
N ARG A 46 -7.53 2.72 -22.50
CA ARG A 46 -6.37 3.14 -21.67
C ARG A 46 -6.50 2.71 -20.21
N GLY A 47 -7.64 2.15 -19.82
CA GLY A 47 -7.82 1.49 -18.54
C GLY A 47 -6.80 0.37 -18.28
N ILE A 48 -6.12 -0.13 -19.31
CA ILE A 48 -5.00 -1.06 -19.15
C ILE A 48 -3.88 -0.50 -18.26
N VAL A 49 -3.66 0.82 -18.25
CA VAL A 49 -2.62 1.47 -17.44
C VAL A 49 -2.95 1.36 -15.94
N PRO A 50 -4.11 1.86 -15.44
CA PRO A 50 -4.46 1.64 -14.03
C PRO A 50 -4.66 0.16 -13.70
N ALA A 51 -5.17 -0.68 -14.61
CA ALA A 51 -5.29 -2.12 -14.36
C ALA A 51 -3.94 -2.79 -14.10
N THR A 52 -2.92 -2.48 -14.92
CA THR A 52 -1.55 -2.97 -14.70
C THR A 52 -0.98 -2.51 -13.36
N LEU A 53 -1.25 -1.26 -12.97
CA LEU A 53 -0.82 -0.72 -11.69
C LEU A 53 -1.51 -1.43 -10.51
N LEU A 54 -2.81 -1.73 -10.63
CA LEU A 54 -3.57 -2.47 -9.63
C LEU A 54 -3.04 -3.89 -9.48
N THR A 55 -2.73 -4.59 -10.57
CA THR A 55 -2.09 -5.92 -10.52
C THR A 55 -0.77 -5.88 -9.77
N PHE A 56 0.07 -4.88 -10.04
CA PHE A 56 1.33 -4.71 -9.32
C PHE A 56 1.10 -4.39 -7.85
N LEU A 57 0.16 -3.50 -7.53
CA LEU A 57 -0.18 -3.15 -6.14
C LEU A 57 -0.64 -4.38 -5.36
N GLU A 58 -1.59 -5.16 -5.89
CA GLU A 58 -2.09 -6.37 -5.24
C GLU A 58 -0.97 -7.40 -5.02
N THR A 59 -0.08 -7.54 -6.00
CA THR A 59 1.11 -8.40 -5.85
C THR A 59 1.98 -7.96 -4.66
N LYS A 60 2.18 -6.64 -4.48
CA LYS A 60 2.95 -6.11 -3.35
C LYS A 60 2.26 -6.29 -2.01
N LEU A 61 0.94 -6.15 -1.96
CA LEU A 61 0.16 -6.45 -0.75
C LEU A 61 0.27 -7.93 -0.39
N GLN A 62 0.20 -8.82 -1.38
CA GLN A 62 0.33 -10.26 -1.18
C GLN A 62 1.74 -10.70 -0.76
N GLU A 63 2.79 -10.00 -1.21
CA GLU A 63 4.17 -10.21 -0.73
C GLU A 63 4.32 -9.88 0.77
N ILE A 64 3.55 -8.91 1.27
CA ILE A 64 3.63 -8.42 2.65
C ILE A 64 2.74 -9.25 3.59
N ASP A 65 1.47 -9.45 3.22
CA ASP A 65 0.44 -10.02 4.10
C ASP A 65 -0.05 -11.41 3.67
N GLY A 66 0.45 -11.92 2.54
CA GLY A 66 0.20 -13.27 2.05
C GLY A 66 -0.72 -13.37 0.84
N PRO A 67 -0.84 -14.55 0.21
CA PRO A 67 -1.43 -14.72 -1.12
C PRO A 67 -2.93 -14.39 -1.21
N ASN A 68 -3.61 -14.28 -0.07
CA ASN A 68 -5.05 -14.03 0.01
C ASN A 68 -5.37 -12.58 0.42
N ALA A 69 -4.47 -11.64 0.10
CA ALA A 69 -4.59 -10.21 0.39
C ALA A 69 -5.06 -9.43 -0.86
N PRO A 70 -6.37 -9.37 -1.16
CA PRO A 70 -6.91 -8.56 -2.24
C PRO A 70 -6.90 -7.07 -1.90
N ILE A 71 -6.92 -6.23 -2.93
CA ILE A 71 -6.96 -4.76 -2.78
C ILE A 71 -8.10 -4.30 -1.86
N ALA A 72 -9.28 -4.94 -1.94
CA ALA A 72 -10.46 -4.54 -1.18
C ALA A 72 -10.30 -4.63 0.35
N ASP A 73 -9.34 -5.40 0.86
CA ASP A 73 -9.10 -5.50 2.30
C ASP A 73 -8.35 -4.27 2.87
N TYR A 74 -7.78 -3.43 2.00
CA TYR A 74 -6.92 -2.29 2.38
C TYR A 74 -7.56 -0.92 2.19
N PHE A 75 -8.68 -0.85 1.46
CA PHE A 75 -9.35 0.39 1.10
C PHE A 75 -10.77 0.44 1.65
N ASP A 76 -11.04 1.40 2.53
CA ASP A 76 -12.40 1.64 3.05
C ASP A 76 -13.37 2.07 1.93
N VAL A 77 -12.85 2.79 0.93
CA VAL A 77 -13.62 3.25 -0.22
C VAL A 77 -12.85 2.99 -1.52
N ILE A 78 -13.53 2.37 -2.48
CA ILE A 78 -13.04 2.24 -3.86
C ILE A 78 -14.04 2.94 -4.77
N ALA A 79 -13.56 3.89 -5.56
CA ALA A 79 -14.37 4.65 -6.51
C ALA A 79 -13.74 4.61 -7.90
N GLY A 80 -14.58 4.68 -8.93
CA GLY A 80 -14.10 4.76 -10.31
C GLY A 80 -15.17 5.23 -11.27
N THR A 81 -14.75 5.83 -12.38
CA THR A 81 -15.65 6.35 -13.43
C THR A 81 -15.42 5.61 -14.75
N SER A 82 -16.48 5.32 -15.50
CA SER A 82 -16.41 4.60 -16.78
C SER A 82 -15.67 3.26 -16.64
N THR A 83 -14.59 3.02 -17.39
CA THR A 83 -13.76 1.81 -17.25
C THR A 83 -13.17 1.65 -15.85
N GLY A 84 -12.84 2.74 -15.16
CA GLY A 84 -12.41 2.66 -13.76
C GLY A 84 -13.54 2.19 -12.84
N GLY A 85 -14.79 2.56 -13.14
CA GLY A 85 -15.97 2.07 -12.41
C GLY A 85 -16.22 0.58 -12.63
N LEU A 86 -15.98 0.07 -13.84
CA LEU A 86 -16.00 -1.38 -14.10
C LEU A 86 -14.94 -2.10 -13.26
N MET A 87 -13.71 -1.59 -13.21
CA MET A 87 -12.65 -2.16 -12.36
C MET A 87 -13.03 -2.14 -10.89
N THR A 88 -13.58 -1.01 -10.40
CA THR A 88 -14.12 -0.92 -9.04
C THR A 88 -15.14 -2.02 -8.76
N THR A 89 -16.08 -2.26 -9.67
CA THR A 89 -17.08 -3.33 -9.49
C THR A 89 -16.43 -4.71 -9.47
N MET A 90 -15.42 -4.97 -10.31
CA MET A 90 -14.73 -6.26 -10.33
C MET A 90 -13.96 -6.53 -9.03
N LEU A 91 -13.32 -5.50 -8.46
CA LEU A 91 -12.55 -5.59 -7.21
C LEU A 91 -13.42 -5.61 -5.94
N ALA A 92 -14.65 -5.11 -6.00
CA ALA A 92 -15.51 -4.97 -4.81
C ALA A 92 -16.73 -5.90 -4.79
N ALA A 93 -17.15 -6.44 -5.95
CA ALA A 93 -18.29 -7.34 -5.99
C ALA A 93 -17.97 -8.64 -5.22
N PRO A 94 -18.83 -9.06 -4.27
CA PRO A 94 -18.59 -10.26 -3.50
C PRO A 94 -18.91 -11.53 -4.30
N ASN A 95 -18.11 -12.58 -4.09
CA ASN A 95 -18.44 -13.96 -4.43
C ASN A 95 -19.23 -14.64 -3.28
N GLU A 96 -19.51 -15.94 -3.42
CA GLU A 96 -20.26 -16.72 -2.42
C GLU A 96 -19.59 -16.76 -1.04
N GLN A 97 -18.29 -16.50 -0.97
CA GLN A 97 -17.49 -16.46 0.25
C GLN A 97 -17.32 -15.03 0.81
N ASN A 98 -18.06 -14.04 0.31
CA ASN A 98 -17.91 -12.62 0.65
C ASN A 98 -16.48 -12.08 0.42
N ARG A 99 -15.79 -12.59 -0.60
CA ARG A 99 -14.50 -12.07 -1.08
C ARG A 99 -14.67 -11.44 -2.46
N PRO A 100 -13.76 -10.56 -2.91
CA PRO A 100 -13.78 -10.04 -4.27
C PRO A 100 -13.92 -11.14 -5.32
N LEU A 101 -14.83 -10.92 -6.28
CA LEU A 101 -15.10 -11.86 -7.36
C LEU A 101 -13.92 -12.00 -8.33
N TYR A 102 -13.15 -10.93 -8.51
CA TYR A 102 -11.97 -10.88 -9.38
C TYR A 102 -10.75 -10.40 -8.59
N ALA A 103 -9.59 -10.98 -8.89
CA ALA A 103 -8.30 -10.44 -8.49
C ALA A 103 -7.89 -9.32 -9.46
N ALA A 104 -6.97 -8.45 -9.05
CA ALA A 104 -6.51 -7.35 -9.90
C ALA A 104 -5.90 -7.85 -11.22
N ARG A 105 -5.21 -9.01 -11.18
CA ARG A 105 -4.65 -9.66 -12.37
C ARG A 105 -5.68 -10.12 -13.41
N ASP A 106 -6.94 -10.28 -13.01
CA ASP A 106 -8.00 -10.75 -13.91
C ASP A 106 -8.61 -9.58 -14.74
N ILE A 107 -8.16 -8.35 -14.48
CA ILE A 107 -8.60 -7.12 -15.16
C ILE A 107 -7.74 -6.82 -16.41
N THR A 108 -6.48 -7.30 -16.43
CA THR A 108 -5.51 -7.12 -17.53
C THR A 108 -5.44 -8.33 -18.44
#